data_AF-A0A4Z0PUT0-F1
#
_entry.id   AF-A0A4Z0PUT0-F1
#
_cell.length_a   1.000
_cell.length_b   1.000
_cell.length_c   1.000
_cell.angle_alpha   90.00
_cell.angle_beta   90.00
_cell.angle_gamma   90.00
#
_symmetry.space_group_name_H-M   'P 1'
#
loop_
_entity.id
_entity.type
_entity.pdbx_description
1 polymer ?
#
loop_
_entity_poly.entity_id
_entity_poly.type
_entity_poly.pdbx_seq_one_letter_code
_entity_poly.pdbx_strand_id
1 'polypeptide(L)'
;PFDAVADVTNYVLRELGQPMHAFDKDRIDGGIVVRMAKEGETVVLLDGSEATLNADTLVIADHHKALGIAGIFGGEHSGVNGETQNVLLECAYFNPLSITGRARRHGLHTDASHRYERGVDPALQYKAIERATRLLLDICGGDAGPIIDVSNEATLPKRATITLRRSKLDRLIGHHIADEQVSDILRRLGCEVTEGQDEWKAVAPTWRFDMELEEDLVEEVARVYGYNNIPDEPIQAGLIMGTHREADLSLKRVKTMLNDKGYQEVITYSFVDPKVQQLIHPGAEALLLPNPISVEMSAMRLSLWSGLLAT
;
A
#
# COMPACT_ATOMS: atom_id res chain seq x y z
N PRO A 1 2.23 19.26 17.13
CA PRO A 1 1.58 20.55 16.83
C PRO A 1 2.47 21.37 15.90
N PHE A 2 2.01 21.62 14.67
CA PHE A 2 2.70 22.48 13.70
C PHE A 2 2.05 23.87 13.69
N ASP A 3 0.85 23.94 13.14
CA ASP A 3 -0.07 25.06 13.19
C ASP A 3 -1.50 24.51 13.35
N ALA A 4 -2.45 25.35 13.77
CA ALA A 4 -3.79 24.91 14.09
C ALA A 4 -4.53 24.28 12.88
N VAL A 5 -4.27 24.76 11.65
CA VAL A 5 -4.94 24.26 10.45
C VAL A 5 -4.41 22.87 10.10
N ALA A 6 -3.08 22.70 10.06
CA ALA A 6 -2.44 21.42 9.83
C ALA A 6 -2.74 20.41 10.95
N ASP A 7 -2.86 20.86 12.19
CA ASP A 7 -3.22 19.99 13.32
C ASP A 7 -4.67 19.47 13.20
N VAL A 8 -5.61 20.29 12.73
CA VAL A 8 -7.00 19.85 12.47
C VAL A 8 -7.05 18.83 11.33
N THR A 9 -6.36 19.07 10.21
CA THR A 9 -6.36 18.10 9.10
C THR A 9 -5.67 16.79 9.49
N ASN A 10 -4.57 16.85 10.24
CA ASN A 10 -3.90 15.67 10.79
C ASN A 10 -4.76 14.94 11.83
N TYR A 11 -5.54 15.66 12.63
CA TYR A 11 -6.47 15.06 13.58
C TYR A 11 -7.57 14.27 12.85
N VAL A 12 -8.20 14.85 11.83
CA VAL A 12 -9.23 14.16 11.03
C VAL A 12 -8.66 12.94 10.30
N LEU A 13 -7.43 13.04 9.80
CA LEU A 13 -6.70 11.91 9.23
C LEU A 13 -6.51 10.78 10.23
N ARG A 14 -6.27 11.07 11.51
CA ARG A 14 -6.11 10.06 12.57
C ARG A 14 -7.44 9.53 13.10
N GLU A 15 -8.45 10.40 13.22
CA GLU A 15 -9.77 10.05 13.74
C GLU A 15 -10.57 9.21 12.75
N LEU A 16 -10.55 9.58 11.46
CA LEU A 16 -11.39 8.99 10.42
C LEU A 16 -10.61 8.26 9.34
N GLY A 17 -9.29 8.47 9.23
CA GLY A 17 -8.49 7.89 8.15
C GLY A 17 -8.53 8.68 6.84
N GLN A 18 -9.23 9.83 6.78
CA GLN A 18 -9.31 10.68 5.58
C GLN A 18 -8.19 11.72 5.58
N PRO A 19 -7.24 11.66 4.62
CA PRO A 19 -6.28 12.75 4.44
C PRO A 19 -6.98 13.99 3.90
N MET A 20 -6.61 15.15 4.44
CA MET A 20 -7.13 16.45 4.02
C MET A 20 -5.98 17.43 3.83
N HIS A 21 -6.20 18.45 3.01
CA HIS A 21 -5.25 19.54 2.80
C HIS A 21 -5.96 20.89 2.94
N ALA A 22 -5.19 21.94 3.23
CA ALA A 22 -5.69 23.31 3.30
C ALA A 22 -4.80 24.20 2.45
N PHE A 23 -5.38 24.80 1.41
CA PHE A 23 -4.71 25.79 0.59
C PHE A 23 -4.97 27.20 1.12
N ASP A 24 -4.01 28.09 0.94
CA ASP A 24 -4.25 29.53 1.06
C ASP A 24 -5.14 29.98 -0.10
N LYS A 25 -6.39 30.33 0.21
CA LYS A 25 -7.40 30.66 -0.81
C LYS A 25 -7.00 31.89 -1.62
N ASP A 26 -6.30 32.84 -0.99
CA ASP A 26 -5.89 34.10 -1.62
C ASP A 26 -4.71 33.91 -2.58
N ARG A 27 -4.12 32.70 -2.63
CA ARG A 27 -3.03 32.33 -3.54
C ARG A 27 -3.45 31.42 -4.70
N ILE A 28 -4.74 31.11 -4.80
CA ILE A 28 -5.31 30.33 -5.90
C ILE A 28 -5.71 31.28 -7.03
N ASP A 29 -5.07 31.13 -8.20
CA ASP A 29 -5.40 31.97 -9.36
C ASP A 29 -6.57 31.39 -10.16
N GLY A 30 -7.74 32.00 -10.01
CA GLY A 30 -8.97 31.64 -10.72
C GLY A 30 -9.79 30.56 -10.01
N GLY A 31 -9.34 29.30 -10.07
CA GLY A 31 -10.05 28.16 -9.49
C GLY A 31 -9.23 26.89 -9.51
N ILE A 32 -9.71 25.83 -8.85
CA ILE A 32 -9.02 24.54 -8.77
C ILE A 32 -9.31 23.68 -10.02
N VAL A 33 -8.25 23.11 -10.56
CA VAL A 33 -8.25 22.14 -11.66
C VAL A 33 -7.51 20.88 -11.21
N VAL A 34 -8.25 19.81 -10.98
CA VAL A 34 -7.69 18.48 -10.71
C VAL A 34 -7.42 17.81 -12.06
N ARG A 35 -6.14 17.63 -12.40
CA ARG A 35 -5.72 17.11 -13.72
C ARG A 35 -4.46 16.28 -13.61
N MET A 36 -4.15 15.54 -14.68
CA MET A 36 -2.80 14.98 -14.84
C MET A 36 -1.79 16.09 -15.09
N ALA A 37 -0.56 15.88 -14.61
CA ALA A 37 0.57 16.74 -14.90
C ALA A 37 0.88 16.73 -16.40
N LYS A 38 1.51 17.79 -16.89
CA LYS A 38 2.19 17.76 -18.19
C LYS A 38 3.54 17.04 -18.01
N GLU A 39 4.01 16.37 -19.05
CA GLU A 39 5.33 15.73 -18.99
C GLU A 39 6.42 16.78 -18.75
N GLY A 40 7.23 16.60 -17.70
CA GLY A 40 8.26 17.54 -17.30
C GLY A 40 7.74 18.77 -16.54
N GLU A 41 6.46 18.81 -16.14
CA GLU A 41 5.93 19.89 -15.29
C GLU A 41 6.65 19.90 -13.94
N THR A 42 7.10 21.07 -13.49
CA THR A 42 7.79 21.20 -12.20
C THR A 42 6.88 21.77 -11.12
N VAL A 43 7.10 21.32 -9.89
CA VAL A 43 6.46 21.85 -8.69
C VAL A 43 7.47 21.95 -7.56
N VAL A 44 7.52 23.09 -6.88
CA VAL A 44 8.29 23.25 -5.63
C VAL A 44 7.42 22.77 -4.48
N LEU A 45 7.91 21.75 -3.78
CA LEU A 45 7.22 21.07 -2.70
C LEU A 45 7.39 21.81 -1.37
N LEU A 46 6.54 21.50 -0.39
CA LEU A 46 6.54 22.17 0.92
C LEU A 46 7.88 22.09 1.69
N ASP A 47 8.72 21.11 1.38
CA ASP A 47 10.06 20.96 1.95
C ASP A 47 11.15 21.76 1.19
N GLY A 48 10.75 22.55 0.19
CA GLY A 48 11.63 23.35 -0.68
C GLY A 48 12.28 22.56 -1.81
N SER A 49 12.04 21.26 -1.92
CA SER A 49 12.56 20.45 -3.02
C SER A 49 11.74 20.65 -4.30
N GLU A 50 12.40 20.62 -5.46
CA GLU A 50 11.71 20.68 -6.76
C GLU A 50 11.47 19.26 -7.30
N ALA A 51 10.22 18.97 -7.68
CA ALA A 51 9.85 17.71 -8.31
C ALA A 51 9.49 17.94 -9.79
N THR A 52 10.17 17.23 -10.69
CA THR A 52 9.81 17.15 -12.12
C THR A 52 8.85 15.98 -12.33
N LEU A 53 7.63 16.28 -12.74
CA LEU A 53 6.52 15.33 -12.81
C LEU A 53 6.40 14.67 -14.18
N ASN A 54 5.91 13.43 -14.19
CA ASN A 54 5.52 12.72 -15.41
C ASN A 54 4.02 12.90 -15.67
N ALA A 55 3.59 12.70 -16.91
CA ALA A 55 2.20 12.85 -17.34
C ALA A 55 1.21 11.86 -16.70
N ASP A 56 1.69 10.85 -15.98
CA ASP A 56 0.88 9.89 -15.22
C ASP A 56 0.71 10.27 -13.73
N THR A 57 1.11 11.49 -13.36
CA THR A 57 1.04 12.00 -11.99
C THR A 57 -0.13 12.97 -11.87
N LEU A 58 -1.05 12.68 -10.95
CA LEU A 58 -2.19 13.56 -10.67
C LEU A 58 -1.72 14.77 -9.85
N VAL A 59 -2.17 15.97 -10.24
CA VAL A 59 -1.86 17.23 -9.56
C VAL A 59 -3.14 17.98 -9.21
N ILE A 60 -3.07 18.72 -8.10
CA ILE A 60 -4.01 19.79 -7.81
C ILE A 60 -3.38 21.06 -8.37
N ALA A 61 -4.04 21.71 -9.31
CA ALA A 61 -3.56 22.92 -9.97
C ALA A 61 -4.59 24.04 -9.85
N ASP A 62 -4.16 25.27 -10.10
CA ASP A 62 -5.06 26.35 -10.46
C ASP A 62 -5.11 26.53 -11.99
N HIS A 63 -5.67 27.64 -12.48
CA HIS A 63 -5.75 27.92 -13.92
C HIS A 63 -4.38 28.21 -14.57
N HIS A 64 -3.33 28.42 -13.78
CA HIS A 64 -2.01 28.85 -14.23
C HIS A 64 -0.89 27.84 -13.92
N LYS A 65 -0.91 27.22 -12.73
CA LYS A 65 0.21 26.44 -12.18
C LYS A 65 -0.25 25.26 -11.31
N ALA A 66 0.61 24.25 -11.17
CA ALA A 66 0.41 23.19 -10.19
C ALA A 66 0.60 23.74 -8.76
N LEU A 67 -0.30 23.35 -7.85
CA LEU A 67 -0.29 23.74 -6.44
C LEU A 67 0.25 22.62 -5.54
N GLY A 68 0.33 21.38 -6.03
CA GLY A 68 0.86 20.23 -5.31
C GLY A 68 0.59 18.92 -6.03
N ILE A 69 1.20 17.84 -5.54
CA ILE A 69 0.97 16.48 -6.03
C ILE A 69 -0.25 15.91 -5.30
N ALA A 70 -1.32 15.61 -6.05
CA ALA A 70 -2.61 15.24 -5.51
C ALA A 70 -2.51 13.99 -4.62
N GLY A 71 -3.06 14.09 -3.40
CA GLY A 71 -3.05 12.99 -2.43
C GLY A 71 -1.67 12.58 -1.92
N ILE A 72 -0.60 13.32 -2.23
CA ILE A 72 0.77 12.97 -1.85
C ILE A 72 1.42 14.09 -1.05
N PHE A 73 1.61 15.26 -1.64
CA PHE A 73 2.36 16.34 -0.99
C PHE A 73 1.99 17.72 -1.54
N GLY A 74 1.87 18.70 -0.65
CA GLY A 74 1.54 20.09 -1.00
C GLY A 74 2.73 20.84 -1.61
N GLY A 75 2.43 21.88 -2.39
CA GLY A 75 3.43 22.82 -2.88
C GLY A 75 3.80 23.87 -1.84
N GLU A 76 4.99 24.46 -1.98
CA GLU A 76 5.50 25.48 -1.05
C GLU A 76 4.64 26.74 -1.02
N HIS A 77 4.24 27.22 -2.20
CA HIS A 77 3.62 28.54 -2.33
C HIS A 77 2.11 28.55 -2.13
N SER A 78 1.46 27.39 -2.17
CA SER A 78 0.00 27.23 -2.11
C SER A 78 -0.53 26.91 -0.69
N GLY A 79 0.37 26.54 0.23
CA GLY A 79 0.02 26.19 1.60
C GLY A 79 -0.23 27.40 2.52
N VAL A 80 -0.83 27.10 3.68
CA VAL A 80 -1.07 28.06 4.78
C VAL A 80 0.26 28.60 5.32
N ASN A 81 0.34 29.90 5.57
CA ASN A 81 1.49 30.60 6.10
C ASN A 81 1.07 31.65 7.15
N GLY A 82 2.03 32.41 7.69
CA GLY A 82 1.78 33.39 8.76
C GLY A 82 0.87 34.57 8.37
N GLU A 83 0.64 34.81 7.08
CA GLU A 83 -0.23 35.89 6.59
C GLU A 83 -1.60 35.40 6.10
N THR A 84 -1.81 34.07 6.03
CA THR A 84 -3.05 33.47 5.50
C THR A 84 -4.24 33.83 6.39
N GLN A 85 -5.31 34.33 5.78
CA GLN A 85 -6.58 34.64 6.45
C GLN A 85 -7.74 33.78 5.93
N ASN A 86 -7.68 33.39 4.64
CA ASN A 86 -8.72 32.62 3.98
C ASN A 86 -8.14 31.28 3.51
N VAL A 87 -8.80 30.17 3.84
CA VAL A 87 -8.36 28.83 3.43
C VAL A 87 -9.41 28.13 2.58
N LEU A 88 -8.94 27.25 1.69
CA LEU A 88 -9.76 26.28 0.98
C LEU A 88 -9.39 24.88 1.47
N LEU A 89 -10.35 24.18 2.09
CA LEU A 89 -10.16 22.80 2.52
C LEU A 89 -10.37 21.82 1.36
N GLU A 90 -9.38 20.98 1.11
CA GLU A 90 -9.46 19.83 0.21
C GLU A 90 -9.78 18.57 1.02
N CYS A 91 -10.85 17.88 0.62
CA CYS A 91 -11.21 16.55 1.11
C CYS A 91 -11.65 15.70 -0.09
N ALA A 92 -10.78 14.80 -0.55
CA ALA A 92 -10.98 14.09 -1.81
C ALA A 92 -10.92 12.57 -1.64
N TYR A 93 -11.45 11.86 -2.63
CA TYR A 93 -11.12 10.47 -2.90
C TYR A 93 -10.26 10.42 -4.15
N PHE A 94 -9.08 9.82 -4.04
CA PHE A 94 -8.23 9.51 -5.20
C PHE A 94 -8.21 8.00 -5.41
N ASN A 95 -8.36 7.57 -6.67
CA ASN A 95 -8.24 6.16 -7.02
C ASN A 95 -6.85 5.63 -6.62
N PRO A 96 -6.73 4.54 -5.83
CA PRO A 96 -5.45 4.03 -5.38
C PRO A 96 -4.45 3.75 -6.50
N LEU A 97 -4.92 3.28 -7.66
CA LEU A 97 -4.08 2.98 -8.82
C LEU A 97 -3.50 4.24 -9.49
N SER A 98 -4.15 5.38 -9.31
CA SER A 98 -3.67 6.68 -9.78
C SER A 98 -2.59 7.27 -8.88
N ILE A 99 -2.52 6.85 -7.62
CA ILE A 99 -1.57 7.37 -6.61
C ILE A 99 -0.38 6.42 -6.40
N THR A 100 -0.61 5.12 -6.48
CA THR A 100 0.40 4.09 -6.16
C THR A 100 1.72 4.31 -6.89
N GLY A 101 2.83 4.23 -6.16
CA GLY A 101 4.18 4.37 -6.70
C GLY A 101 4.64 5.80 -7.04
N ARG A 102 3.73 6.80 -7.13
CA ARG A 102 4.10 8.18 -7.49
C ARG A 102 4.89 8.85 -6.38
N ALA A 103 4.51 8.66 -5.12
CA ALA A 103 5.26 9.20 -3.98
C ALA A 103 6.69 8.65 -3.92
N ARG A 104 6.85 7.32 -4.02
CA ARG A 104 8.16 6.65 -3.99
C ARG A 104 9.07 7.09 -5.13
N ARG A 105 8.52 7.38 -6.32
CA ARG A 105 9.29 7.90 -7.48
C ARG A 105 10.04 9.18 -7.14
N HIS A 106 9.48 10.03 -6.27
CA HIS A 106 10.07 11.28 -5.82
C HIS A 106 10.74 11.16 -4.44
N GLY A 107 10.96 9.95 -3.92
CA GLY A 107 11.54 9.76 -2.59
C GLY A 107 10.63 10.18 -1.43
N LEU A 108 9.33 10.35 -1.69
CA LEU A 108 8.36 10.79 -0.70
C LEU A 108 7.63 9.60 -0.06
N HIS A 109 7.33 9.74 1.23
CA HIS A 109 6.42 8.84 1.95
C HIS A 109 5.64 9.62 3.01
N THR A 110 4.42 10.01 2.69
CA THR A 110 3.56 10.84 3.54
C THR A 110 2.38 10.04 4.06
N ASP A 111 1.79 10.48 5.18
CA ASP A 111 0.56 9.89 5.74
C ASP A 111 -0.60 9.85 4.73
N ALA A 112 -0.67 10.86 3.84
CA ALA A 112 -1.65 10.93 2.77
C ALA A 112 -1.36 9.89 1.68
N SER A 113 -0.13 9.87 1.14
CA SER A 113 0.25 8.92 0.09
C SER A 113 0.07 7.47 0.53
N HIS A 114 0.42 7.16 1.79
CA HIS A 114 0.29 5.82 2.36
C HIS A 114 -1.17 5.35 2.42
N ARG A 115 -2.11 6.25 2.75
CA ARG A 115 -3.54 5.94 2.84
C ARG A 115 -4.18 5.86 1.46
N TYR A 116 -3.98 6.87 0.61
CA TYR A 116 -4.58 6.88 -0.72
C TYR A 116 -4.08 5.73 -1.61
N GLU A 117 -2.81 5.32 -1.51
CA GLU A 117 -2.32 4.17 -2.30
C GLU A 117 -2.90 2.81 -1.86
N ARG A 118 -3.45 2.72 -0.64
CA ARG A 118 -4.10 1.52 -0.09
C ARG A 118 -5.62 1.55 -0.23
N GLY A 119 -6.21 2.73 -0.30
CA GLY A 119 -7.66 2.93 -0.30
C GLY A 119 -8.10 3.77 0.89
N VAL A 120 -8.81 4.85 0.60
CA VAL A 120 -9.57 5.65 1.57
C VAL A 120 -11.04 5.47 1.23
N ASP A 121 -11.90 5.29 2.22
CA ASP A 121 -13.34 5.06 2.02
C ASP A 121 -13.95 6.13 1.09
N PRO A 122 -14.46 5.75 -0.08
CA PRO A 122 -15.01 6.67 -1.09
C PRO A 122 -16.34 7.31 -0.67
N ALA A 123 -16.92 6.93 0.48
CA ALA A 123 -18.13 7.53 1.04
C ALA A 123 -17.85 8.40 2.28
N LEU A 124 -16.58 8.59 2.66
CA LEU A 124 -16.20 9.24 3.93
C LEU A 124 -16.05 10.77 3.82
N GLN A 125 -15.85 11.31 2.62
CA GLN A 125 -15.38 12.69 2.40
C GLN A 125 -16.32 13.73 3.01
N TYR A 126 -17.63 13.55 2.86
CA TYR A 126 -18.65 14.45 3.44
C TYR A 126 -18.58 14.53 4.96
N LYS A 127 -18.44 13.38 5.64
CA LYS A 127 -18.32 13.37 7.11
C LYS A 127 -17.02 14.01 7.56
N ALA A 128 -15.93 13.77 6.84
CA ALA A 128 -14.62 14.29 7.18
C ALA A 128 -14.52 15.81 6.98
N ILE A 129 -15.03 16.35 5.88
CA ILE A 129 -14.99 17.80 5.62
C ILE A 129 -15.83 18.58 6.63
N GLU A 130 -17.00 18.07 7.01
CA GLU A 130 -17.85 18.67 8.04
C GLU A 130 -17.18 18.62 9.42
N ARG A 131 -16.51 17.51 9.74
CA ARG A 131 -15.74 17.35 10.97
C ARG A 131 -14.58 18.35 11.04
N ALA A 132 -13.80 18.47 9.97
CA ALA A 132 -12.70 19.41 9.89
C ALA A 132 -13.19 20.86 9.96
N THR A 133 -14.25 21.20 9.23
CA THR A 133 -14.82 22.55 9.19
C THR A 133 -15.24 23.00 10.60
N ARG A 134 -15.98 22.15 11.32
CA ARG A 134 -16.40 22.48 12.70
C ARG A 134 -15.21 22.70 13.64
N LEU A 135 -14.24 21.78 13.63
CA LEU A 135 -13.05 21.89 14.47
C LEU A 135 -12.24 23.15 14.15
N LEU A 136 -12.12 23.49 12.87
CA LEU A 136 -11.39 24.67 12.43
C LEU A 136 -12.08 25.96 12.88
N LEU A 137 -13.41 26.05 12.77
CA LEU A 137 -14.18 27.19 13.27
C LEU A 137 -14.09 27.32 14.78
N ASP A 138 -14.18 26.21 15.52
CA ASP A 138 -14.10 26.20 16.98
C ASP A 138 -12.72 26.65 17.50
N ILE A 139 -11.64 26.40 16.74
CA ILE A 139 -10.25 26.68 17.15
C ILE A 139 -9.74 28.02 16.60
N CYS A 140 -9.97 28.28 15.31
CA CYS A 140 -9.41 29.43 14.58
C CYS A 140 -10.44 30.54 14.33
N GLY A 141 -11.74 30.26 14.51
CA GLY A 141 -12.83 31.17 14.14
C GLY A 141 -13.06 31.24 12.62
N GLY A 142 -13.74 32.30 12.18
CA GLY A 142 -14.13 32.53 10.78
C GLY A 142 -15.54 32.07 10.45
N ASP A 143 -15.86 32.06 9.16
CA ASP A 143 -17.15 31.61 8.61
C ASP A 143 -16.90 30.63 7.45
N ALA A 144 -17.69 29.56 7.38
CA ALA A 144 -17.58 28.57 6.32
C ALA A 144 -18.57 28.86 5.19
N GLY A 145 -18.07 28.77 3.94
CA GLY A 145 -18.92 28.74 2.75
C GLY A 145 -19.58 27.36 2.54
N PRO A 146 -20.41 27.21 1.49
CA PRO A 146 -20.98 25.91 1.15
C PRO A 146 -19.90 24.94 0.65
N ILE A 147 -20.14 23.64 0.85
CA ILE A 147 -19.31 22.57 0.26
C ILE A 147 -19.50 22.57 -1.26
N ILE A 148 -18.39 22.51 -2.00
CA ILE A 148 -18.38 22.33 -3.44
C ILE A 148 -18.12 20.84 -3.71
N ASP A 149 -19.14 20.09 -4.12
CA ASP A 149 -19.00 18.70 -4.53
C ASP A 149 -18.82 18.57 -6.04
N VAL A 150 -17.73 17.92 -6.45
CA VAL A 150 -17.43 17.53 -7.83
C VAL A 150 -17.24 16.01 -7.87
N SER A 151 -18.33 15.28 -7.65
CA SER A 151 -18.36 13.82 -7.70
C SER A 151 -18.67 13.31 -9.11
N ASN A 152 -18.06 12.18 -9.46
CA ASN A 152 -18.32 11.48 -10.71
C ASN A 152 -18.72 10.03 -10.42
N GLU A 153 -20.03 9.80 -10.36
CA GLU A 153 -20.68 8.50 -10.11
C GLU A 153 -20.22 7.39 -11.05
N ALA A 154 -19.83 7.71 -12.29
CA ALA A 154 -19.38 6.70 -13.24
C ALA A 154 -18.00 6.14 -12.89
N THR A 155 -17.17 6.93 -12.20
CA THR A 155 -15.79 6.56 -11.83
C THR A 155 -15.63 6.22 -10.35
N LEU A 156 -16.65 6.44 -9.53
CA LEU A 156 -16.64 5.99 -8.14
C LEU A 156 -16.58 4.46 -8.08
N PRO A 157 -15.77 3.90 -7.16
CA PRO A 157 -15.70 2.45 -6.98
C PRO A 157 -17.07 1.92 -6.55
N LYS A 158 -17.47 0.80 -7.15
CA LYS A 158 -18.72 0.11 -6.81
C LYS A 158 -18.39 -0.97 -5.80
N ARG A 159 -19.21 -1.07 -4.75
CA ARG A 159 -19.09 -2.14 -3.75
C ARG A 159 -19.28 -3.50 -4.42
N ALA A 160 -18.36 -4.43 -4.18
CA ALA A 160 -18.47 -5.79 -4.69
C ALA A 160 -19.69 -6.49 -4.10
N THR A 161 -20.39 -7.27 -4.94
CA THR A 161 -21.43 -8.20 -4.50
C THR A 161 -20.90 -9.61 -4.65
N ILE A 162 -20.67 -10.27 -3.53
CA ILE A 162 -19.94 -11.54 -3.46
C ILE A 162 -20.90 -12.61 -2.95
N THR A 163 -20.87 -13.78 -3.59
CA THR A 163 -21.59 -14.96 -3.11
C THR A 163 -20.61 -15.90 -2.41
N LEU A 164 -20.86 -16.16 -1.12
CA LEU A 164 -20.15 -17.15 -0.31
C LEU A 164 -20.99 -18.43 -0.24
N ARG A 165 -20.47 -19.53 -0.77
CA ARG A 165 -21.15 -20.83 -0.72
C ARG A 165 -20.72 -21.61 0.52
N ARG A 166 -21.66 -22.26 1.19
CA ARG A 166 -21.43 -23.20 2.31
C ARG A 166 -20.35 -24.22 1.97
N SER A 167 -20.47 -24.84 0.80
CA SER A 167 -19.54 -25.86 0.33
C SER A 167 -18.11 -25.35 0.15
N LYS A 168 -17.92 -24.09 -0.28
CA LYS A 168 -16.60 -23.49 -0.44
C LYS A 168 -16.00 -23.15 0.92
N LEU A 169 -16.80 -22.56 1.82
CA LEU A 169 -16.40 -22.21 3.18
C LEU A 169 -15.89 -23.44 3.92
N ASP A 170 -16.70 -24.49 4.00
CA ASP A 170 -16.36 -25.72 4.72
C ASP A 170 -15.15 -26.43 4.10
N ARG A 171 -15.03 -26.44 2.77
CA ARG A 171 -13.91 -27.10 2.08
C ARG A 171 -12.58 -26.37 2.29
N LEU A 172 -12.58 -25.03 2.27
CA LEU A 172 -11.33 -24.27 2.43
C LEU A 172 -10.88 -24.20 3.89
N ILE A 173 -11.82 -24.05 4.83
CA ILE A 173 -11.49 -23.99 6.25
C ILE A 173 -11.23 -25.39 6.81
N GLY A 174 -11.98 -26.41 6.36
CA GLY A 174 -11.94 -27.75 6.94
C GLY A 174 -12.69 -27.88 8.27
N HIS A 175 -13.44 -26.85 8.67
CA HIS A 175 -14.21 -26.80 9.91
C HIS A 175 -15.56 -26.10 9.69
N HIS A 176 -16.62 -26.68 10.26
CA HIS A 176 -17.98 -26.16 10.11
C HIS A 176 -18.25 -25.03 11.12
N ILE A 177 -18.45 -23.81 10.61
CA ILE A 177 -18.89 -22.64 11.39
C ILE A 177 -20.39 -22.44 11.17
N ALA A 178 -21.20 -22.33 12.24
CA ALA A 178 -22.66 -22.28 12.12
C ALA A 178 -23.16 -21.08 11.28
N ASP A 179 -24.29 -21.26 10.58
CA ASP A 179 -24.82 -20.29 9.62
C ASP A 179 -25.13 -18.92 10.27
N GLU A 180 -25.65 -18.94 11.49
CA GLU A 180 -25.98 -17.74 12.25
C GLU A 180 -24.70 -16.95 12.58
N GLN A 181 -23.60 -17.66 12.88
CA GLN A 181 -22.31 -17.04 13.20
C GLN A 181 -21.64 -16.45 11.96
N VAL A 182 -21.71 -17.14 10.81
CA VAL A 182 -21.22 -16.60 9.52
C VAL A 182 -21.93 -15.29 9.20
N SER A 183 -23.26 -15.29 9.31
CA SER A 183 -24.09 -14.11 9.03
C SER A 183 -23.82 -12.96 10.00
N ASP A 184 -23.68 -13.24 11.30
CA ASP A 184 -23.33 -12.24 12.33
C ASP A 184 -21.98 -11.58 12.04
N ILE A 185 -20.94 -12.38 11.74
CA ILE A 185 -19.60 -11.89 11.43
C ILE A 185 -19.65 -10.92 10.24
N LEU A 186 -20.22 -11.34 9.11
CA LEU A 186 -20.27 -10.53 7.89
C LEU A 186 -21.07 -9.24 8.09
N ARG A 187 -22.21 -9.29 8.80
CA ARG A 187 -23.00 -8.10 9.13
C ARG A 187 -22.25 -7.13 10.03
N ARG A 188 -21.53 -7.62 11.06
CA ARG A 188 -20.74 -6.79 11.98
C ARG A 188 -19.53 -6.15 11.32
N LEU A 189 -18.98 -6.78 10.29
CA LEU A 189 -17.94 -6.20 9.44
C LEU A 189 -18.47 -5.09 8.52
N GLY A 190 -19.80 -4.95 8.40
CA GLY A 190 -20.47 -3.92 7.63
C GLY A 190 -21.08 -4.39 6.32
N CYS A 191 -21.07 -5.69 6.02
CA CYS A 191 -21.67 -6.21 4.80
C CYS A 191 -23.20 -6.20 4.87
N GLU A 192 -23.84 -5.91 3.74
CA GLU A 192 -25.27 -6.18 3.57
C GLU A 192 -25.45 -7.64 3.15
N VAL A 193 -25.99 -8.47 4.06
CA VAL A 193 -26.04 -9.93 3.88
C VAL A 193 -27.48 -10.42 3.68
N THR A 194 -27.71 -11.06 2.54
CA THR A 194 -28.92 -11.83 2.24
C THR A 194 -28.59 -13.32 2.28
N GLU A 195 -29.25 -14.06 3.16
CA GLU A 195 -29.09 -15.51 3.32
C GLU A 195 -29.89 -16.25 2.23
N GLY A 196 -29.27 -17.27 1.63
CA GLY A 196 -29.87 -18.17 0.65
C GLY A 196 -29.80 -19.62 1.11
N GLN A 197 -30.18 -20.55 0.24
CA GLN A 197 -30.01 -21.98 0.51
C GLN A 197 -28.53 -22.36 0.34
N ASP A 198 -27.85 -22.71 1.44
CA ASP A 198 -26.43 -23.08 1.46
C ASP A 198 -25.48 -21.99 0.92
N GLU A 199 -25.87 -20.71 1.00
CA GLU A 199 -25.04 -19.59 0.56
C GLU A 199 -25.42 -18.25 1.22
N TRP A 200 -24.51 -17.28 1.16
CA TRP A 200 -24.71 -15.89 1.53
C TRP A 200 -24.36 -14.99 0.37
N LYS A 201 -25.25 -14.04 0.06
CA LYS A 201 -24.93 -12.93 -0.83
C LYS A 201 -24.62 -11.70 0.01
N ALA A 202 -23.36 -11.28 0.00
CA ALA A 202 -22.86 -10.16 0.78
C ALA A 202 -22.43 -9.01 -0.15
N VAL A 203 -22.89 -7.79 0.14
CA VAL A 203 -22.34 -6.58 -0.48
C VAL A 203 -21.32 -5.97 0.47
N ALA A 204 -20.08 -5.84 0.03
CA ALA A 204 -18.98 -5.31 0.85
C ALA A 204 -19.23 -3.85 1.26
N PRO A 205 -18.79 -3.41 2.45
CA PRO A 205 -18.83 -2.01 2.84
C PRO A 205 -17.81 -1.18 2.05
N THR A 206 -18.03 0.13 1.94
CA THR A 206 -17.22 1.03 1.10
C THR A 206 -15.76 1.18 1.57
N TRP A 207 -15.49 0.99 2.87
CA TRP A 207 -14.15 1.12 3.44
C TRP A 207 -13.26 -0.13 3.27
N ARG A 208 -13.78 -1.23 2.69
CA ARG A 208 -13.02 -2.47 2.46
C ARG A 208 -12.63 -2.59 0.99
N PHE A 209 -11.32 -2.51 0.72
CA PHE A 209 -10.72 -2.61 -0.61
C PHE A 209 -10.14 -4.01 -0.91
N ASP A 210 -10.31 -4.92 0.04
CA ASP A 210 -9.81 -6.29 0.09
C ASP A 210 -10.98 -7.31 0.14
N MET A 211 -12.16 -6.90 -0.32
CA MET A 211 -13.36 -7.74 -0.41
C MET A 211 -13.90 -7.70 -1.83
N GLU A 212 -13.39 -8.56 -2.70
CA GLU A 212 -13.78 -8.67 -4.12
C GLU A 212 -14.13 -10.11 -4.52
N LEU A 213 -13.58 -11.11 -3.81
CA LEU A 213 -13.67 -12.53 -4.11
C LEU A 213 -14.37 -13.32 -2.99
N GLU A 214 -14.81 -14.54 -3.33
CA GLU A 214 -15.44 -15.45 -2.35
C GLU A 214 -14.46 -15.81 -1.22
N GLU A 215 -13.19 -16.02 -1.55
CA GLU A 215 -12.12 -16.34 -0.59
C GLU A 215 -11.87 -15.22 0.44
N ASP A 216 -12.10 -13.96 0.06
CA ASP A 216 -11.94 -12.83 0.99
C ASP A 216 -12.98 -12.94 2.12
N LEU A 217 -14.21 -13.35 1.81
CA LEU A 217 -15.23 -13.61 2.82
C LEU A 217 -14.89 -14.84 3.67
N VAL A 218 -14.25 -15.87 3.09
CA VAL A 218 -13.77 -17.05 3.84
C VAL A 218 -12.71 -16.63 4.86
N GLU A 219 -11.74 -15.81 4.46
CA GLU A 219 -10.72 -15.26 5.36
C GLU A 219 -11.38 -14.49 6.50
N GLU A 220 -12.34 -13.63 6.20
CA GLU A 220 -13.00 -12.77 7.19
C GLU A 220 -13.79 -13.56 8.22
N VAL A 221 -14.52 -14.58 7.77
CA VAL A 221 -15.21 -15.52 8.65
C VAL A 221 -14.19 -16.25 9.54
N ALA A 222 -13.13 -16.80 8.96
CA ALA A 222 -12.11 -17.54 9.71
C ALA A 222 -11.37 -16.65 10.73
N ARG A 223 -11.01 -15.42 10.34
CA ARG A 223 -10.23 -14.48 11.15
C ARG A 223 -11.02 -14.00 12.37
N VAL A 224 -12.30 -13.65 12.19
CA VAL A 224 -13.17 -13.19 13.28
C VAL A 224 -13.63 -14.36 14.15
N TYR A 225 -13.87 -15.54 13.57
CA TYR A 225 -14.08 -16.78 14.32
C TYR A 225 -12.86 -17.11 15.21
N GLY A 226 -11.66 -16.81 14.72
CA GLY A 226 -10.39 -16.99 15.40
C GLY A 226 -9.68 -18.25 14.92
N TYR A 227 -8.48 -18.09 14.35
CA TYR A 227 -7.74 -19.21 13.74
C TYR A 227 -7.45 -20.35 14.72
N ASN A 228 -7.15 -20.03 15.98
CA ASN A 228 -6.87 -21.06 16.99
C ASN A 228 -8.12 -21.85 17.44
N ASN A 229 -9.33 -21.41 17.05
CA ASN A 229 -10.56 -22.16 17.31
C ASN A 229 -10.85 -23.17 16.20
N ILE A 230 -10.09 -23.14 15.10
CA ILE A 230 -10.16 -24.12 14.01
C ILE A 230 -9.28 -25.31 14.43
N PRO A 231 -9.82 -26.54 14.45
CA PRO A 231 -9.07 -27.71 14.90
C PRO A 231 -7.95 -28.09 13.92
N ASP A 232 -6.89 -28.69 14.46
CA ASP A 232 -5.81 -29.27 13.66
C ASP A 232 -6.26 -30.61 13.07
N GLU A 233 -6.34 -30.68 11.74
CA GLU A 233 -6.65 -31.91 11.02
C GLU A 233 -5.52 -32.26 10.02
N PRO A 234 -4.88 -33.45 10.13
CA PRO A 234 -3.84 -33.86 9.20
C PRO A 234 -4.37 -34.03 7.77
N ILE A 235 -3.55 -33.62 6.79
CA ILE A 235 -3.87 -33.76 5.37
C ILE A 235 -4.10 -35.24 5.01
N GLN A 236 -5.22 -35.52 4.36
CA GLN A 236 -5.53 -36.84 3.79
C GLN A 236 -5.09 -36.87 2.31
N ALA A 237 -4.06 -37.65 2.00
CA ALA A 237 -3.53 -37.79 0.65
C ALA A 237 -3.08 -39.22 0.37
N GLY A 238 -3.03 -39.59 -0.92
CA GLY A 238 -2.50 -40.89 -1.33
C GLY A 238 -1.00 -40.99 -1.06
N LEU A 239 -0.57 -42.09 -0.44
CA LEU A 239 0.85 -42.36 -0.18
C LEU A 239 1.48 -43.01 -1.41
N ILE A 240 1.93 -42.18 -2.34
CA ILE A 240 2.63 -42.61 -3.54
C ILE A 240 4.12 -42.39 -3.33
N MET A 241 4.93 -43.44 -3.52
CA MET A 241 6.38 -43.29 -3.50
C MET A 241 6.82 -42.31 -4.59
N GLY A 242 7.73 -41.40 -4.24
CA GLY A 242 8.37 -40.54 -5.23
C GLY A 242 9.17 -41.35 -6.25
N THR A 243 9.56 -40.70 -7.34
CA THR A 243 10.50 -41.29 -8.27
C THR A 243 11.91 -41.20 -7.69
N HIS A 244 12.60 -42.33 -7.64
CA HIS A 244 13.97 -42.43 -7.14
C HIS A 244 14.87 -43.01 -8.23
N ARG A 245 16.08 -42.48 -8.35
CA ARG A 245 17.10 -42.99 -9.24
C ARG A 245 18.37 -43.27 -8.46
N GLU A 246 18.76 -44.53 -8.37
CA GLU A 246 19.95 -44.96 -7.62
C GLU A 246 21.24 -44.31 -8.14
N ALA A 247 21.27 -43.95 -9.42
CA ALA A 247 22.39 -43.23 -10.03
C ALA A 247 22.53 -41.76 -9.54
N ASP A 248 21.61 -41.24 -8.73
CA ASP A 248 21.70 -39.88 -8.19
C ASP A 248 22.66 -39.80 -7.01
N LEU A 249 23.81 -39.15 -7.22
CA LEU A 249 24.75 -38.86 -6.16
C LEU A 249 24.30 -37.65 -5.33
N SER A 250 23.88 -37.89 -4.09
CA SER A 250 23.42 -36.83 -3.19
C SER A 250 24.54 -35.85 -2.82
N LEU A 251 24.28 -34.54 -2.98
CA LEU A 251 25.18 -33.49 -2.51
C LEU A 251 25.41 -33.57 -0.98
N LYS A 252 24.40 -34.00 -0.21
CA LYS A 252 24.56 -34.22 1.25
C LYS A 252 25.61 -35.31 1.52
N ARG A 253 25.64 -36.37 0.72
CA ARG A 253 26.64 -37.45 0.84
C ARG A 253 28.05 -36.95 0.54
N VAL A 254 28.19 -36.06 -0.44
CA VAL A 254 29.47 -35.40 -0.76
C VAL A 254 29.91 -34.48 0.39
N LYS A 255 29.01 -33.69 0.98
CA LYS A 255 29.32 -32.88 2.17
C LYS A 255 29.80 -33.72 3.35
N THR A 256 29.11 -34.84 3.64
CA THR A 256 29.56 -35.79 4.68
C THR A 256 30.98 -36.30 4.39
N MET A 257 31.27 -36.69 3.14
CA MET A 257 32.61 -37.12 2.75
C MET A 257 33.65 -36.01 2.98
N LEU A 258 33.33 -34.75 2.67
CA LEU A 258 34.21 -33.61 2.94
C LEU A 258 34.45 -33.42 4.45
N ASN A 259 33.42 -33.60 5.29
CA ASN A 259 33.58 -33.56 6.75
C ASN A 259 34.50 -34.69 7.24
N ASP A 260 34.33 -35.92 6.73
CA ASP A 260 35.21 -37.06 7.03
C ASP A 260 36.67 -36.82 6.60
N LYS A 261 36.88 -35.89 5.66
CA LYS A 261 38.20 -35.44 5.17
C LYS A 261 38.71 -34.17 5.85
N GLY A 262 38.03 -33.69 6.91
CA GLY A 262 38.48 -32.55 7.71
C GLY A 262 38.10 -31.17 7.14
N TYR A 263 37.13 -31.09 6.22
CA TYR A 263 36.60 -29.81 5.74
C TYR A 263 35.37 -29.36 6.55
N GLN A 264 35.28 -28.06 6.82
CA GLN A 264 34.14 -27.41 7.47
C GLN A 264 33.24 -26.74 6.42
N GLU A 265 31.91 -26.89 6.59
CA GLU A 265 30.95 -26.17 5.75
C GLU A 265 30.90 -24.69 6.13
N VAL A 266 30.84 -23.83 5.11
CA VAL A 266 30.65 -22.38 5.23
C VAL A 266 29.58 -21.91 4.24
N ILE A 267 28.84 -20.86 4.59
CA ILE A 267 27.87 -20.21 3.71
C ILE A 267 28.25 -18.72 3.63
N THR A 268 28.62 -18.29 2.43
CA THR A 268 29.03 -16.91 2.15
C THR A 268 27.99 -16.21 1.28
N TYR A 269 28.00 -14.87 1.29
CA TYR A 269 27.10 -14.08 0.45
C TYR A 269 27.25 -14.43 -1.04
N SER A 270 26.13 -14.35 -1.76
CA SER A 270 26.08 -14.63 -3.20
C SER A 270 26.60 -13.46 -4.05
N PHE A 271 26.64 -12.26 -3.47
CA PHE A 271 27.23 -11.07 -4.05
C PHE A 271 28.48 -10.69 -3.25
N VAL A 272 29.52 -10.28 -3.96
CA VAL A 272 30.88 -10.10 -3.45
C VAL A 272 31.48 -8.80 -3.97
N ASP A 273 32.66 -8.45 -3.45
CA ASP A 273 33.39 -7.27 -3.89
C ASP A 273 33.91 -7.51 -5.31
N PRO A 274 33.47 -6.70 -6.31
CA PRO A 274 33.97 -6.83 -7.68
C PRO A 274 35.49 -6.69 -7.77
N LYS A 275 36.13 -5.91 -6.88
CA LYS A 275 37.59 -5.73 -6.89
C LYS A 275 38.31 -7.03 -6.55
N VAL A 276 37.87 -7.71 -5.49
CA VAL A 276 38.44 -9.02 -5.08
C VAL A 276 38.12 -10.08 -6.13
N GLN A 277 36.89 -10.09 -6.65
CA GLN A 277 36.50 -11.04 -7.69
C GLN A 277 37.31 -10.87 -8.98
N GLN A 278 37.66 -9.64 -9.36
CA GLN A 278 38.47 -9.37 -10.56
C GLN A 278 39.93 -9.86 -10.41
N LEU A 279 40.46 -9.93 -9.19
CA LEU A 279 41.77 -10.54 -8.93
C LEU A 279 41.75 -12.05 -9.14
N ILE A 280 40.61 -12.70 -8.86
CA ILE A 280 40.43 -14.15 -8.98
C ILE A 280 40.04 -14.55 -10.42
N HIS A 281 39.19 -13.74 -11.07
CA HIS A 281 38.67 -13.97 -12.42
C HIS A 281 38.95 -12.76 -13.34
N PRO A 282 40.22 -12.50 -13.70
CA PRO A 282 40.58 -11.32 -14.47
C PRO A 282 39.96 -11.35 -15.87
N GLY A 283 39.31 -10.24 -16.24
CA GLY A 283 38.67 -10.04 -17.55
C GLY A 283 37.27 -10.65 -17.68
N ALA A 284 36.75 -11.32 -16.64
CA ALA A 284 35.39 -11.85 -16.65
C ALA A 284 34.40 -10.81 -16.11
N GLU A 285 33.39 -10.46 -16.90
CA GLU A 285 32.32 -9.57 -16.47
C GLU A 285 31.34 -10.29 -15.55
N ALA A 286 31.05 -9.70 -14.39
CA ALA A 286 30.06 -10.20 -13.45
C ALA A 286 28.74 -9.44 -13.59
N LEU A 287 27.63 -10.09 -13.25
CA LEU A 287 26.33 -9.42 -13.13
C LEU A 287 26.37 -8.46 -11.92
N LEU A 288 26.39 -7.16 -12.19
CA LEU A 288 26.38 -6.12 -11.17
C LEU A 288 24.95 -5.78 -10.73
N LEU A 289 24.79 -5.50 -9.44
CA LEU A 289 23.54 -5.03 -8.84
C LEU A 289 23.50 -3.50 -8.96
N PRO A 290 22.48 -2.90 -9.61
CA PRO A 290 22.37 -1.44 -9.75
C PRO A 290 22.16 -0.71 -8.42
N ASN A 291 21.41 -1.33 -7.49
CA ASN A 291 21.11 -0.79 -6.17
C ASN A 291 21.59 -1.78 -5.08
N PRO A 292 22.91 -1.94 -4.89
CA PRO A 292 23.45 -2.89 -3.93
C PRO A 292 23.37 -2.33 -2.50
N ILE A 293 23.46 -3.21 -1.50
CA ILE A 293 23.56 -2.79 -0.10
C ILE A 293 24.86 -2.02 0.19
N SER A 294 25.96 -2.41 -0.47
CA SER A 294 27.23 -1.70 -0.49
C SER A 294 28.00 -2.05 -1.77
N VAL A 295 29.05 -1.28 -2.09
CA VAL A 295 29.88 -1.53 -3.28
C VAL A 295 30.63 -2.86 -3.17
N GLU A 296 31.02 -3.27 -1.97
CA GLU A 296 31.67 -4.55 -1.66
C GLU A 296 30.71 -5.74 -1.77
N MET A 297 29.42 -5.48 -2.01
CA MET A 297 28.35 -6.46 -2.16
C MET A 297 27.55 -6.19 -3.46
N SER A 298 28.25 -5.74 -4.51
CA SER A 298 27.63 -5.27 -5.76
C SER A 298 27.76 -6.21 -6.95
N ALA A 299 28.56 -7.27 -6.87
CA ALA A 299 28.77 -8.20 -7.99
C ALA A 299 28.32 -9.62 -7.63
N MET A 300 27.46 -10.24 -8.43
CA MET A 300 27.14 -11.66 -8.27
C MET A 300 28.42 -12.50 -8.44
N ARG A 301 28.60 -13.49 -7.56
CA ARG A 301 29.81 -14.30 -7.55
C ARG A 301 29.91 -15.18 -8.80
N LEU A 302 31.04 -15.13 -9.51
CA LEU A 302 31.33 -15.98 -10.66
C LEU A 302 31.71 -17.41 -10.23
N SER A 303 32.26 -17.54 -9.03
CA SER A 303 32.54 -18.81 -8.37
C SER A 303 32.42 -18.68 -6.85
N LEU A 304 32.56 -19.78 -6.11
CA LEU A 304 32.57 -19.75 -4.64
C LEU A 304 33.88 -19.20 -4.05
N TRP A 305 34.94 -19.06 -4.86
CA TRP A 305 36.28 -18.73 -4.35
C TRP A 305 36.38 -17.35 -3.72
N SER A 306 35.72 -16.33 -4.28
CA SER A 306 35.75 -14.98 -3.71
C SER A 306 35.25 -14.96 -2.27
N GLY A 307 34.16 -15.68 -1.97
CA GLY A 307 33.64 -15.81 -0.62
C GLY A 307 34.50 -16.73 0.25
N LEU A 308 34.99 -17.86 -0.30
CA LEU A 308 35.80 -18.83 0.44
C LEU A 308 37.16 -18.27 0.87
N LEU A 309 37.84 -17.49 0.03
CA LEU A 309 39.14 -16.88 0.34
C LEU A 309 39.01 -15.70 1.32
N ALA A 310 37.82 -15.10 1.41
CA ALA A 310 37.52 -14.05 2.36
C ALA A 310 37.15 -14.59 3.75
N THR A 311 36.88 -15.90 3.87
CA THR A 311 36.53 -16.58 5.13
C THR A 311 37.78 -17.08 5.83
#